data_AF-A0A285NDE6-F1
#
_entry.id   AF-A0A285NDE6-F1
#
_cell.length_a   1.000
_cell.length_b   1.000
_cell.length_c   1.000
_cell.angle_alpha   90.00
_cell.angle_beta   90.00
_cell.angle_gamma   90.00
#
_symmetry.space_group_name_H-M   'P 1'
#
loop_
_entity.id
_entity.type
_entity.pdbx_description
1 polymer ?
#
loop_
_entity_poly.entity_id
_entity_poly.type
_entity_poly.pdbx_seq_one_letter_code
_entity_poly.pdbx_strand_id
1 'polypeptide(L)' 'MRNTKLITVFEVTGSALAIIYALLIASNTGNETLGFSLLLASAGLFAAWGILDRRWAFLSLQFFYAASAIIGLIRWT' A
#
# COMPACT_ATOMS: atom_id res chain seq x y z
N MET A 1 7.56 25.47 5.61
CA MET A 1 7.85 24.40 6.59
C MET A 1 6.57 23.64 7.01
N ARG A 2 5.75 23.15 6.06
CA ARG A 2 4.42 22.54 6.38
C ARG A 2 4.20 21.18 5.71
N ASN A 3 4.89 20.89 4.60
CA ASN A 3 4.75 19.62 3.88
C ASN A 3 5.42 18.44 4.61
N THR A 4 6.49 18.66 5.37
CA THR A 4 7.26 17.57 6.00
C THR A 4 6.44 16.76 7.01
N LYS A 5 5.52 17.39 7.77
CA LYS A 5 4.66 16.66 8.71
C LYS A 5 3.67 15.73 8.01
N LEU A 6 3.07 16.18 6.91
CA LEU A 6 2.17 15.34 6.09
C LEU A 6 2.94 14.20 5.46
N ILE A 7 4.16 14.46 5.00
CA ILE A 7 5.04 13.46 4.42
C ILE A 7 5.35 12.36 5.45
N THR A 8 5.76 12.72 6.66
CA THR A 8 6.06 11.75 7.73
C THR A 8 4.81 10.96 8.15
N VAL A 9 3.65 11.60 8.24
CA VAL A 9 2.40 10.90 8.59
C VAL A 9 2.04 9.86 7.54
N PHE A 10 2.09 10.21 6.25
CA PHE A 10 1.83 9.25 5.18
C PHE A 10 2.84 8.10 5.17
N GLU A 11 4.12 8.39 5.39
CA GLU A 11 5.18 7.38 5.42
C GLU A 11 5.03 6.41 6.60
N VAL A 12 4.77 6.92 7.81
CA VAL A 12 4.54 6.11 9.01
C VAL A 12 3.26 5.27 8.87
N THR A 13 2.18 5.89 8.39
CA THR A 13 0.88 5.21 8.30
C THR A 13 0.90 4.15 7.20
N GLY A 14 1.50 4.45 6.04
CA GLY A 14 1.69 3.49 4.96
C GLY A 14 2.60 2.33 5.35
N SER A 15 3.71 2.60 6.06
CA SER A 15 4.63 1.55 6.52
C SER A 15 3.99 0.63 7.56
N ALA A 16 3.21 1.18 8.50
CA ALA A 16 2.46 0.39 9.47
C ALA A 16 1.42 -0.50 8.79
N LEU A 17 0.64 0.04 7.84
CA LEU A 17 -0.29 -0.75 7.03
C LEU A 17 0.44 -1.83 6.22
N ALA A 18 1.64 -1.53 5.72
CA ALA A 18 2.43 -2.46 4.92
C ALA A 18 2.85 -3.71 5.70
N ILE A 19 3.31 -3.49 6.93
CA ILE A 19 3.68 -4.56 7.86
C ILE A 19 2.46 -5.43 8.19
N ILE A 20 1.32 -4.80 8.50
CA ILE A 20 0.09 -5.51 8.89
C ILE A 20 -0.45 -6.37 7.74
N TYR A 21 -0.50 -5.85 6.51
CA TYR A 21 -0.99 -6.65 5.39
C TYR A 21 -0.04 -7.80 5.06
N ALA A 22 1.29 -7.59 5.14
CA ALA A 22 2.27 -8.63 4.83
C ALA A 22 2.17 -9.79 5.84
N LEU A 23 1.97 -9.47 7.12
CA LEU A 23 1.67 -10.45 8.16
C LEU A 23 0.34 -11.17 7.92
N LEU A 24 -0.72 -10.47 7.50
CA LEU A 24 -2.01 -11.10 7.19
C LEU A 24 -1.92 -12.08 6.01
N ILE A 25 -1.25 -11.68 4.92
CA ILE A 25 -1.04 -12.54 3.75
C ILE A 25 -0.17 -13.76 4.14
N ALA A 26 0.89 -13.55 4.91
CA ALA A 26 1.79 -14.61 5.35
C ALA A 26 1.17 -15.57 6.38
N SER A 27 0.21 -15.10 7.19
CA SER A 27 -0.46 -15.90 8.23
C SER A 27 -1.44 -16.94 7.66
N ASN A 28 -1.72 -16.93 6.35
CA ASN A 28 -2.43 -17.96 5.60
C ASN A 28 -3.74 -18.48 6.25
N THR A 29 -4.49 -17.59 6.93
CA THR A 29 -5.70 -17.93 7.71
C THR A 29 -6.98 -17.94 6.84
N GLY A 30 -6.86 -18.05 5.51
CA GLY A 30 -8.00 -17.93 4.58
C GLY A 30 -8.52 -16.50 4.41
N ASN A 31 -7.74 -15.50 4.84
CA ASN A 31 -8.09 -14.08 4.86
C ASN A 31 -7.29 -13.29 3.81
N GLU A 32 -6.78 -13.97 2.78
CA GLU A 32 -5.92 -13.40 1.73
C GLU A 32 -6.60 -12.24 1.00
N THR A 33 -7.93 -12.30 0.84
CA THR A 33 -8.76 -11.21 0.29
C THR A 33 -8.65 -9.92 1.11
N LEU A 34 -8.61 -10.01 2.44
CA LEU A 34 -8.41 -8.85 3.32
C LEU A 34 -6.96 -8.36 3.30
N GLY A 35 -6.00 -9.27 3.18
CA GLY A 35 -4.58 -8.94 2.98
C GLY A 35 -4.33 -8.13 1.70
N PHE A 36 -4.89 -8.57 0.57
CA PHE A 36 -4.78 -7.85 -0.69
C PHE A 36 -5.60 -6.54 -0.71
N SER A 37 -6.74 -6.48 -0.01
CA SER A 37 -7.49 -5.22 0.16
C SER A 37 -6.70 -4.16 0.94
N LEU A 38 -6.00 -4.56 2.01
CA LEU A 38 -5.11 -3.67 2.76
C LEU A 38 -3.89 -3.24 1.94
N LEU A 39 -3.33 -4.15 1.13
CA LEU A 39 -2.23 -3.83 0.22
C LEU A 39 -2.67 -2.78 -0.81
N LEU A 40 -3.87 -2.91 -1.37
CA LEU A 40 -4.45 -1.91 -2.29
C LEU A 40 -4.63 -0.55 -1.60
N ALA A 41 -5.17 -0.54 -0.38
CA ALA A 41 -5.35 0.68 0.41
C ALA A 41 -4.01 1.36 0.73
N SER A 42 -3.00 0.59 1.16
CA SER A 42 -1.65 1.09 1.45
C SER A 42 -0.95 1.62 0.19
N ALA A 43 -1.10 0.91 -0.93
CA ALA A 43 -0.59 1.36 -2.22
C ALA A 43 -1.23 2.70 -2.64
N GLY A 44 -2.53 2.89 -2.42
CA GLY A 44 -3.22 4.16 -2.66
C GLY A 44 -2.66 5.32 -1.82
N LEU A 45 -2.40 5.09 -0.51
CA LEU A 45 -1.81 6.09 0.36
C LEU A 45 -0.39 6.48 -0.07
N PHE A 46 0.45 5.50 -0.41
CA PHE A 46 1.81 5.75 -0.92
C PHE A 46 1.83 6.40 -2.30
N ALA A 47 0.85 6.09 -3.17
CA ALA A 47 0.69 6.76 -4.46
C ALA A 47 0.32 8.24 -4.27
N ALA A 48 -0.62 8.55 -3.36
CA ALA A 48 -1.00 9.93 -3.02
C ALA A 48 0.20 10.72 -2.45
N TRP A 49 1.02 10.07 -1.61
CA TRP A 49 2.26 10.63 -1.11
C TRP A 49 3.31 10.84 -2.22
N GLY A 50 3.48 9.87 -3.11
CA GLY A 50 4.40 9.96 -4.25
C GLY A 50 4.05 11.07 -5.24
N ILE A 51 2.75 11.37 -5.42
CA ILE A 51 2.26 12.53 -6.18
C ILE A 51 2.68 13.83 -5.48
N LEU A 52 2.53 13.90 -4.15
CA LEU A 52 2.83 15.10 -3.36
C LEU A 52 4.34 15.39 -3.25
N ASP A 53 5.17 14.36 -3.17
CA ASP A 53 6.65 14.46 -3.10
C ASP A 53 7.31 14.53 -4.51
N ARG A 54 6.53 14.46 -5.60
CA ARG A 54 7.04 14.38 -7.00
C ARG A 54 7.99 13.20 -7.24
N ARG A 55 7.86 12.11 -6.48
CA ARG A 55 8.64 10.87 -6.69
C ARG A 55 7.95 9.95 -7.70
N TRP A 56 8.08 10.30 -8.97
CA TRP A 56 7.50 9.56 -10.10
C TRP A 56 7.92 8.09 -10.16
N ALA A 57 9.18 7.76 -9.82
CA ALA A 57 9.65 6.38 -9.80
C ALA A 57 8.95 5.52 -8.73
N PHE A 58 8.66 6.10 -7.57
CA PHE A 58 7.96 5.41 -6.47
C PHE A 58 6.48 5.22 -6.79
N LEU A 59 5.90 6.20 -7.48
CA LEU A 59 4.52 6.18 -7.97
C LEU A 59 4.29 5.05 -8.99
N SER A 60 5.24 4.83 -9.91
CA SER A 60 5.22 3.69 -10.82
C SER A 60 5.27 2.35 -10.09
N LEU A 61 6.10 2.21 -9.05
CA LEU A 61 6.13 0.99 -8.23
C LEU A 61 4.78 0.72 -7.56
N GLN A 62 4.12 1.79 -7.12
CA GLN A 62 2.83 1.68 -6.44
C GLN A 62 1.68 1.33 -7.37
N PHE A 63 1.77 1.70 -8.64
CA PHE A 63 0.90 1.18 -9.67
C PHE A 63 1.05 -0.35 -9.84
N PHE A 64 2.29 -0.86 -9.86
CA PHE A 64 2.53 -2.32 -9.92
C PHE A 64 2.05 -3.05 -8.67
N TYR A 65 2.26 -2.47 -7.48
CA TYR A 65 1.72 -3.02 -6.23
C TYR A 65 0.20 -3.07 -6.25
N ALA A 66 -0.47 -2.00 -6.70
CA ALA A 66 -1.92 -1.96 -6.83
C ALA A 66 -2.44 -3.00 -7.84
N ALA A 67 -1.78 -3.14 -9.01
CA ALA A 67 -2.13 -4.15 -10.00
C ALA A 67 -1.98 -5.58 -9.44
N SER A 68 -0.89 -5.84 -8.73
CA SER A 68 -0.66 -7.12 -8.05
C SER A 68 -1.73 -7.39 -6.97
N ALA A 69 -2.15 -6.35 -6.23
CA ALA A 69 -3.25 -6.44 -5.27
C ALA A 69 -4.57 -6.83 -5.92
N ILE A 70 -4.90 -6.20 -7.05
CA ILE A 70 -6.15 -6.47 -7.79
C ILE A 70 -6.14 -7.90 -8.32
N ILE A 71 -5.02 -8.35 -8.90
CA ILE A 71 -4.89 -9.74 -9.37
C ILE A 71 -4.96 -10.74 -8.20
N GLY A 72 -4.32 -10.42 -7.08
CA GLY A 72 -4.42 -11.21 -5.85
C GLY A 72 -5.85 -11.29 -5.33
N LEU A 73 -6.57 -10.17 -5.28
CA LEU A 73 -7.99 -10.13 -4.93
C LEU A 73 -8.82 -11.02 -5.86
N ILE A 74 -8.71 -10.85 -7.17
CA ILE A 74 -9.49 -11.63 -8.15
C ILE A 74 -9.18 -13.13 -8.05
N ARG A 75 -7.96 -13.52 -7.68
CA ARG A 75 -7.56 -14.92 -7.56
C ARG A 75 -8.00 -15.59 -6.25
N TRP A 76 -8.10 -14.81 -5.18
CA TRP A 76 -8.40 -15.28 -3.82
C TRP A 76 -9.79 -14.83 -3.33
N THR A 77 -10.64 -14.32 -4.23
CA THR A 77 -12.09 -14.13 -4.04
C THR A 77 -12.81 -15.28 -4.71
#